data_AF-A0A0V0H6A6-F1
#
_entry.id   AF-A0A0V0H6A6-F1
#
_cell.length_a   1.000
_cell.length_b   1.000
_cell.length_c   1.000
_cell.angle_alpha   90.00
_cell.angle_beta   90.00
_cell.angle_gamma   90.00
#
_symmetry.space_group_name_H-M   'P 1'
#
loop_
_entity.id
_entity.type
_entity.pdbx_description
1 polymer ?
#
loop_
_entity_poly.entity_id
_entity_poly.type
_entity_poly.pdbx_seq_one_letter_code
_entity_poly.pdbx_strand_id
1 'polypeptide(L)'
;GNKENKRNVALVSWEKICVPKKNGGLNIKSCKLWNIASVGKLIWQIDGKADTLWIRWVHGPYMKDEQDVWTHTHSKDSTWYSKLNSIKLTIENVVY
;
A
#
# COMPACT_ATOMS: atom_id res chain seq x y z
N GLY A 1 27.50 -41.21 11.71
CA GLY A 1 27.23 -40.09 10.80
C GLY A 1 25.86 -39.54 11.12
N ASN A 2 25.80 -38.36 11.75
CA ASN A 2 24.54 -37.74 12.15
C ASN A 2 24.01 -36.91 10.97
N LYS A 3 22.87 -37.30 10.38
CA LYS A 3 22.20 -36.52 9.33
C LYS A 3 21.32 -35.49 10.01
N GLU A 4 21.78 -34.24 10.03
CA GLU A 4 21.00 -33.09 10.49
C GLU A 4 19.68 -33.01 9.71
N ASN A 5 18.57 -33.06 10.46
CA ASN A 5 17.22 -33.07 9.93
C ASN A 5 16.83 -31.62 9.57
N LYS A 6 17.27 -31.17 8.40
CA LYS A 6 16.98 -29.83 7.87
C LYS A 6 15.49 -29.75 7.52
N ARG A 7 14.69 -29.14 8.39
CA ARG A 7 13.27 -28.83 8.12
C ARG A 7 13.21 -27.76 7.04
N ASN A 8 13.15 -28.19 5.78
CA ASN A 8 12.90 -27.30 4.66
C ASN A 8 11.46 -26.79 4.78
N VAL A 9 11.31 -25.53 5.17
CA VAL A 9 10.01 -24.86 5.14
C VAL A 9 9.62 -24.75 3.67
N ALA A 10 8.55 -25.45 3.27
CA ALA A 10 7.98 -25.30 1.94
C ALA A 10 7.42 -23.87 1.82
N LEU A 11 8.17 -22.98 1.17
CA LEU A 11 7.71 -21.63 0.89
C LEU A 11 6.61 -21.71 -0.17
N VAL A 12 5.36 -21.71 0.29
CA VAL A 12 4.19 -21.63 -0.58
C VAL A 12 4.04 -20.19 -1.03
N SER A 13 3.88 -19.96 -2.34
CA SER A 13 3.63 -18.63 -2.89
C SER A 13 2.40 -18.01 -2.24
N TRP A 14 2.54 -16.78 -1.71
CA TRP A 14 1.44 -16.00 -1.16
C TRP A 14 0.28 -15.83 -2.12
N GLU A 15 0.55 -15.80 -3.43
CA GLU A 15 -0.48 -15.72 -4.46
C GLU A 15 -1.40 -16.94 -4.43
N LYS A 16 -0.85 -18.15 -4.24
CA LYS A 16 -1.62 -19.39 -4.12
C LYS A 16 -2.44 -19.43 -2.83
N ILE A 17 -1.89 -18.93 -1.74
CA ILE A 17 -2.57 -18.88 -0.43
C ILE A 17 -3.78 -17.93 -0.48
N CYS A 18 -3.67 -16.83 -1.22
CA CYS A 18 -4.73 -15.81 -1.29
C CYS A 18 -5.91 -16.19 -2.21
N VAL A 19 -5.79 -17.28 -2.97
CA VAL A 19 -6.87 -17.79 -3.81
C VAL A 19 -8.03 -18.32 -2.94
N PRO A 20 -9.30 -18.19 -3.36
CA PRO A 20 -10.43 -18.75 -2.63
C PRO A 20 -10.29 -20.25 -2.38
N LYS A 21 -10.85 -20.76 -1.27
CA LYS A 21 -10.81 -22.20 -0.93
C LYS A 21 -11.37 -23.08 -2.06
N LYS A 22 -12.45 -22.62 -2.72
CA LYS A 22 -13.05 -23.29 -3.88
C LYS A 22 -12.10 -23.47 -5.08
N ASN A 23 -11.04 -22.67 -5.16
CA ASN A 23 -10.05 -22.67 -6.24
C ASN A 23 -8.68 -23.21 -5.75
N GLY A 24 -8.63 -23.91 -4.61
CA GLY A 24 -7.41 -24.55 -4.10
C GLY A 24 -6.48 -23.66 -3.27
N GLY A 25 -6.91 -22.46 -2.89
CA GLY A 25 -6.17 -21.60 -1.96
C GLY A 25 -6.70 -21.66 -0.52
N LEU A 26 -6.20 -20.78 0.35
CA LEU A 26 -6.58 -20.72 1.77
C LEU A 26 -7.59 -19.61 2.06
N ASN A 27 -8.04 -18.86 1.04
CA ASN A 27 -8.94 -17.71 1.16
C ASN A 27 -8.43 -16.64 2.14
N ILE A 28 -7.11 -16.52 2.27
CA ILE A 28 -6.48 -15.47 3.07
C ILE A 28 -6.46 -14.19 2.25
N LYS A 29 -6.66 -13.05 2.89
CA LYS A 29 -6.65 -11.78 2.18
C LYS A 29 -5.21 -11.41 1.77
N SER A 30 -5.02 -11.00 0.52
CA SER A 30 -3.71 -10.58 0.02
C SER A 30 -3.26 -9.29 0.70
N CYS A 31 -2.20 -9.37 1.51
CA CYS A 31 -1.58 -8.22 2.16
C CYS A 31 -1.19 -7.12 1.16
N LYS A 32 -0.77 -7.50 -0.05
CA LYS A 32 -0.43 -6.55 -1.12
C LYS A 32 -1.66 -5.75 -1.56
N LEU A 33 -2.78 -6.43 -1.84
CA LEU A 33 -4.03 -5.77 -2.22
C LEU A 33 -4.60 -4.92 -1.08
N TRP A 34 -4.52 -5.43 0.16
CA TRP A 34 -4.94 -4.67 1.33
C TRP A 34 -4.09 -3.41 1.55
N ASN A 35 -2.78 -3.50 1.34
CA ASN A 35 -1.90 -2.34 1.44
C ASN A 35 -2.27 -1.29 0.38
N ILE A 36 -2.47 -1.69 -0.88
CA ILE A 36 -2.90 -0.79 -1.96
C ILE A 36 -4.23 -0.13 -1.60
N ALA A 37 -5.23 -0.90 -1.17
CA ALA A 37 -6.54 -0.36 -0.78
C ALA A 37 -6.46 0.60 0.41
N SER A 38 -5.63 0.28 1.39
CA SER A 38 -5.44 1.11 2.59
C SER A 38 -4.77 2.43 2.25
N VAL A 39 -3.73 2.39 1.40
CA VAL A 39 -3.06 3.61 0.92
C VAL A 39 -3.97 4.42 0.00
N GLY A 40 -4.75 3.79 -0.88
CA GLY A 40 -5.75 4.48 -1.69
C GLY A 40 -6.80 5.19 -0.84
N LYS A 41 -7.26 4.57 0.26
CA LYS A 41 -8.14 5.23 1.23
C LYS A 41 -7.47 6.44 1.88
N LEU A 42 -6.18 6.35 2.22
CA LEU A 42 -5.44 7.49 2.77
C LEU A 42 -5.34 8.64 1.76
N ILE A 43 -5.05 8.36 0.48
CA ILE A 43 -5.03 9.37 -0.59
C ILE A 43 -6.40 10.06 -0.68
N TRP A 44 -7.49 9.29 -0.70
CA TRP A 44 -8.85 9.84 -0.75
C TRP A 44 -9.15 10.75 0.45
N GLN A 45 -8.67 10.39 1.64
CA GLN A 45 -8.88 11.21 2.82
C GLN A 45 -8.05 12.50 2.79
N ILE A 46 -6.83 12.47 2.23
CA ILE A 46 -5.99 13.66 2.03
C ILE A 46 -6.65 14.59 1.01
N ASP A 47 -7.10 14.05 -0.13
CA ASP A 47 -7.82 14.79 -1.17
C ASP A 47 -9.08 15.47 -0.64
N GLY A 48 -9.91 14.72 0.09
CA GLY A 48 -11.12 15.23 0.74
C GLY A 48 -10.87 16.10 1.98
N LYS A 49 -9.61 16.40 2.33
CA LYS A 49 -9.21 17.17 3.53
C LYS A 49 -9.95 16.73 4.79
N ALA A 50 -10.06 15.41 4.99
CA ALA A 50 -10.81 14.88 6.12
C ALA A 50 -10.24 15.43 7.44
N ASP A 51 -11.12 15.81 8.37
CA ASP A 51 -10.72 16.39 9.66
C ASP A 51 -10.24 15.30 10.63
N THR A 52 -9.08 14.72 10.32
CA THR A 52 -8.37 13.81 11.21
C THR A 52 -7.03 14.43 11.57
N LEU A 53 -6.57 14.15 12.79
CA LEU A 53 -5.29 14.66 13.29
C LEU A 53 -4.12 14.28 12.36
N TRP A 54 -4.14 13.06 11.82
CA TRP A 54 -3.16 12.58 10.85
C TRP A 54 -3.14 13.45 9.59
N ILE A 55 -4.30 13.76 9.01
CA ILE A 55 -4.38 14.54 7.77
C ILE A 55 -3.94 15.98 8.02
N ARG A 56 -4.36 16.59 9.13
CA ARG A 56 -3.89 17.91 9.55
C ARG A 56 -2.38 17.94 9.77
N TRP A 57 -1.82 16.89 10.36
CA TRP A 57 -0.38 16.74 10.50
C TRP A 57 0.30 16.58 9.15
N VAL A 58 -0.27 15.84 8.19
CA VAL A 58 0.30 15.71 6.84
C VAL A 58 0.30 17.05 6.11
N HIS A 59 -0.83 17.78 6.10
CA HIS A 59 -0.89 19.07 5.43
C HIS A 59 0.07 20.11 6.03
N GLY A 60 0.40 20.00 7.32
CA GLY A 60 1.28 20.91 8.03
C GLY A 60 2.68 21.07 7.43
N PRO A 61 3.56 20.06 7.46
CA PRO A 61 4.91 20.14 6.92
C PRO A 61 5.00 19.68 5.45
N TYR A 62 4.04 18.90 4.96
CA TYR A 62 4.14 18.28 3.64
C TYR A 62 3.32 19.01 2.57
N MET A 63 2.20 19.67 2.87
CA MET A 63 1.35 20.26 1.81
C MET A 63 1.07 21.74 2.03
N LYS A 64 2.09 22.50 2.45
CA LYS A 64 1.97 23.93 2.76
C LYS A 64 1.60 24.79 1.54
N ASP A 65 2.20 24.48 0.39
CA ASP A 65 2.15 25.33 -0.80
C ASP A 65 1.21 24.78 -1.88
N GLU A 66 0.85 23.49 -1.81
CA GLU A 66 -0.02 22.83 -2.77
C GLU A 66 -1.29 22.32 -2.07
N GLN A 67 -2.45 22.75 -2.58
CA GLN A 67 -3.75 22.34 -2.03
C GLN A 67 -4.19 20.96 -2.51
N ASP A 68 -3.53 20.41 -3.53
CA ASP A 68 -3.95 19.23 -4.25
C ASP A 68 -2.90 18.11 -4.17
N VAL A 69 -3.30 16.93 -3.68
CA VAL A 69 -2.46 15.72 -3.63
C VAL A 69 -2.12 15.21 -5.05
N TRP A 70 -2.91 15.59 -6.05
CA TRP A 70 -2.73 15.18 -7.44
C TRP A 70 -1.65 15.99 -8.17
N THR A 71 -1.39 17.22 -7.77
CA THR A 71 -0.27 18.03 -8.33
C THR A 71 0.98 17.94 -7.48
N HIS A 72 0.82 17.61 -6.20
CA HIS A 72 1.89 17.71 -5.22
C HIS A 72 3.07 16.78 -5.47
N THR A 73 4.20 17.38 -5.82
CA THR A 73 5.43 16.67 -6.15
C THR A 73 6.47 16.95 -5.07
N HIS A 74 6.69 15.98 -4.18
CA HIS A 74 7.59 16.16 -3.04
C HIS A 74 9.06 15.81 -3.33
N SER A 75 9.96 16.39 -2.52
CA SER A 75 11.39 16.04 -2.51
C SER A 75 11.58 14.54 -2.21
N LYS A 76 12.59 13.95 -2.85
CA LYS A 76 12.93 12.51 -2.81
C LYS A 76 13.28 11.98 -1.41
N ASP A 77 13.37 12.86 -0.41
CA ASP A 77 13.81 12.53 0.95
C ASP A 77 12.72 11.85 1.80
N SER A 78 11.48 11.79 1.29
CA SER A 78 10.35 11.14 1.96
C SER A 78 10.06 9.76 1.37
N THR A 79 10.58 8.71 2.02
CA THR A 79 10.38 7.31 1.61
C THR A 79 8.90 6.89 1.60
N TRP A 80 8.07 7.44 2.48
CA TRP A 80 6.63 7.14 2.51
C TRP A 80 5.87 7.81 1.36
N TYR A 81 6.26 9.03 0.96
CA TYR A 81 5.62 9.75 -0.13
C TYR A 81 5.92 9.14 -1.49
N SER A 82 7.12 8.57 -1.68
CA SER A 82 7.46 7.78 -2.88
C SER A 82 6.51 6.59 -3.06
N LYS A 83 6.13 5.92 -1.96
CA LYS A 83 5.17 4.81 -1.98
C LYS A 83 3.76 5.29 -2.35
N LEU A 84 3.34 6.43 -1.82
CA LEU A 84 2.08 7.08 -2.20
C LEU A 84 2.04 7.43 -3.68
N ASN A 85 3.10 8.05 -4.20
CA ASN A 85 3.17 8.44 -5.60
C ASN A 85 3.12 7.22 -6.54
N SER A 86 3.76 6.11 -6.15
CA SER A 86 3.69 4.84 -6.90
C SER A 86 2.26 4.29 -6.97
N ILE A 87 1.50 4.41 -5.87
CA ILE A 87 0.11 3.92 -5.80
C ILE A 87 -0.84 4.89 -6.51
N LYS A 88 -0.61 6.19 -6.41
CA LYS A 88 -1.32 7.22 -7.17
C LYS A 88 -1.24 6.96 -8.68
N LEU A 89 -0.03 6.76 -9.20
CA LEU A 89 0.18 6.37 -10.61
C LEU A 89 -0.54 5.05 -10.94
N THR A 90 -0.55 4.08 -10.03
CA THR A 90 -1.27 2.81 -10.25
C THR A 90 -2.77 3.03 -10.33
N ILE A 91 -3.34 3.95 -9.53
CA ILE A 91 -4.77 4.30 -9.55
C ILE A 91 -5.12 5.08 -10.82
N GLU A 92 -4.30 6.06 -11.21
CA GLU A 92 -4.49 6.83 -12.46
C GLU A 92 -4.54 5.91 -13.68
N ASN A 93 -3.63 4.93 -13.78
CA ASN A 93 -3.61 3.94 -14.86
C ASN A 93 -4.77 2.92 -14.84
N VAL A 94 -5.55 2.86 -13.76
CA VAL A 94 -6.70 1.95 -13.63
C VAL A 94 -8.02 2.69 -13.86
N VAL A 95 -8.04 4.00 -13.59
CA VAL A 95 -9.25 4.85 -13.66
C VAL A 95 -9.36 5.58 -15.01
N TYR A 96 -8.25 5.81 -15.70
CA TYR A 96 -8.18 6.39 -17.06
C TYR A 96 -7.58 5.40 -18.06
#